data_AF-A0A0M2T1B8-F1
#
_entry.id   AF-A0A0M2T1B8-F1
#
_cell.length_a   1.000
_cell.length_b   1.000
_cell.length_c   1.000
_cell.angle_alpha   90.00
_cell.angle_beta   90.00
_cell.angle_gamma   90.00
#
_symmetry.space_group_name_H-M   'P 1'
#
loop_
_entity.id
_entity.type
_entity.pdbx_description
1 polymer ?
#
loop_
_entity_poly.entity_id
_entity_poly.type
_entity_poly.pdbx_seq_one_letter_code
_entity_poly.pdbx_strand_id
1 'polypeptide(L)'
;MVAGKSDGVGNGISRDITKVKYGDQYTRNGRKKALKPNVEYTSKEGYNYKTDGQGRISHAEGTLKFGDGKRNNYAQKVVGREYRKPDDDGGHLIASIFKGSGNLDNLVPMNGNLNKGEWKKLENTWADALKQGDEVKVKITPSYKGNSQRPETFDIKYRIGDDEWEIRRFDNLPGGRKLNE
;
A
#
# COMPACT_ATOMS: atom_id res chain seq x y z
N MET A 1 41.64 -35.57 -18.53
CA MET A 1 41.59 -34.48 -17.53
C MET A 1 40.16 -33.99 -17.46
N VAL A 2 39.61 -33.94 -16.25
CA VAL A 2 38.21 -33.64 -15.95
C VAL A 2 38.05 -32.13 -15.76
N ALA A 3 37.06 -31.53 -16.42
CA ALA A 3 36.42 -30.28 -16.02
C ALA A 3 34.92 -30.53 -16.27
N GLY A 4 34.04 -30.65 -15.28
CA GLY A 4 33.83 -29.77 -14.14
C GLY A 4 32.49 -29.04 -14.36
N LYS A 5 31.37 -29.75 -14.13
CA LYS A 5 30.02 -29.19 -14.07
C LYS A 5 29.71 -28.77 -12.63
N SER A 6 29.14 -27.57 -12.47
CA SER A 6 28.08 -27.19 -11.51
C SER A 6 27.90 -25.66 -11.62
N ASP A 7 26.84 -25.16 -12.25
CA ASP A 7 25.44 -25.02 -11.79
C ASP A 7 25.26 -23.92 -10.74
N GLY A 8 24.37 -22.96 -11.05
CA GLY A 8 23.90 -21.98 -10.07
C GLY A 8 23.27 -20.69 -10.61
N VAL A 9 22.36 -20.79 -11.59
CA VAL A 9 21.57 -19.66 -12.11
C VAL A 9 20.53 -19.24 -11.07
N GLY A 10 20.72 -18.09 -10.42
CA GLY A 10 19.67 -17.39 -9.67
C GLY A 10 18.83 -16.52 -10.61
N ASN A 11 17.89 -17.14 -11.33
CA ASN A 11 17.00 -16.44 -12.25
C ASN A 11 15.92 -15.68 -11.46
N GLY A 12 16.11 -14.36 -11.27
CA GLY A 12 15.08 -13.48 -10.75
C GLY A 12 13.92 -13.41 -11.73
N ILE A 13 12.82 -14.13 -11.44
CA ILE A 13 11.60 -14.06 -12.24
C ILE A 13 11.03 -12.64 -12.10
N SER A 14 11.30 -11.77 -13.07
CA SER A 14 10.42 -10.66 -13.40
C SER A 14 9.08 -11.28 -13.80
N ARG A 15 8.15 -11.40 -12.85
CA ARG A 15 6.76 -11.75 -13.18
C ARG A 15 6.18 -10.52 -13.87
N ASP A 16 5.91 -10.63 -15.16
CA ASP A 16 5.38 -9.53 -15.96
C ASP A 16 4.15 -8.91 -15.30
N ILE A 17 4.27 -7.63 -14.94
CA ILE A 17 3.16 -6.86 -14.39
C ILE A 17 2.23 -6.48 -15.54
N THR A 18 0.96 -6.89 -15.45
CA THR A 18 -0.05 -6.59 -16.47
C THR A 18 -0.77 -5.28 -16.14
N LYS A 19 -0.70 -4.29 -17.02
CA LYS A 19 -1.49 -3.05 -16.89
C LYS A 19 -2.96 -3.31 -17.21
N VAL A 20 -3.86 -2.89 -16.34
CA VAL A 20 -5.32 -3.05 -16.50
C VAL A 20 -6.05 -1.72 -16.29
N LYS A 21 -7.26 -1.60 -16.87
CA LYS A 21 -8.12 -0.43 -16.64
C LYS A 21 -8.65 -0.44 -15.20
N TYR A 22 -8.94 0.74 -14.66
CA TYR A 22 -9.59 0.84 -13.36
C TYR A 22 -10.98 0.18 -13.38
N GLY A 23 -11.25 -0.67 -12.39
CA GLY A 23 -12.36 -1.62 -12.34
C GLY A 23 -11.90 -3.06 -12.62
N ASP A 24 -10.95 -3.24 -13.54
CA ASP A 24 -10.50 -4.57 -13.97
C ASP A 24 -9.42 -5.14 -13.05
N GLN A 25 -8.89 -4.37 -12.09
CA GLN A 25 -7.97 -4.87 -11.05
C GLN A 25 -8.64 -5.88 -10.10
N TYR A 26 -9.97 -5.95 -10.09
CA TYR A 26 -10.70 -6.84 -9.19
C TYR A 26 -10.89 -8.25 -9.78
N THR A 27 -10.91 -9.23 -8.89
CA THR A 27 -11.29 -10.61 -9.16
C THR A 27 -12.13 -11.16 -8.00
N ARG A 28 -12.41 -12.46 -8.03
CA ARG A 28 -13.08 -13.19 -6.95
C ARG A 28 -12.25 -14.40 -6.54
N ASN A 29 -12.15 -14.62 -5.23
CA ASN A 29 -11.75 -15.90 -4.64
C ASN A 29 -13.02 -16.54 -4.05
N GLY A 30 -13.62 -17.46 -4.79
CA GLY A 30 -14.98 -17.95 -4.52
C GLY A 30 -15.99 -16.79 -4.54
N ARG A 31 -16.72 -16.58 -3.44
CA ARG A 31 -17.68 -15.46 -3.31
C ARG A 31 -17.04 -14.13 -2.90
N LYS A 32 -15.78 -14.15 -2.47
CA LYS A 32 -15.07 -13.00 -1.90
C LYS A 32 -14.45 -12.14 -3.00
N LYS A 33 -14.74 -10.84 -3.02
CA LYS A 33 -14.01 -9.86 -3.85
C LYS A 33 -12.55 -9.79 -3.39
N ALA A 34 -11.62 -9.76 -4.35
CA ALA A 34 -10.17 -9.69 -4.16
C ALA A 34 -9.53 -8.88 -5.30
N LEU A 35 -8.22 -8.62 -5.24
CA LEU A 35 -7.46 -8.03 -6.35
C LEU A 35 -6.78 -9.13 -7.17
N LYS A 36 -6.58 -8.87 -8.46
CA LYS A 36 -5.80 -9.74 -9.34
C LYS A 36 -4.32 -9.71 -8.93
N PRO A 37 -3.59 -10.82 -9.08
CA PRO A 37 -2.15 -10.84 -8.89
C PRO A 37 -1.40 -10.19 -10.06
N ASN A 38 -0.23 -9.63 -9.79
CA ASN A 38 0.70 -9.04 -10.77
C ASN A 38 0.04 -8.04 -11.75
N VAL A 39 -0.82 -7.15 -11.25
CA VAL A 39 -1.42 -6.09 -12.08
C VAL A 39 -0.97 -4.71 -11.65
N GLU A 40 -1.01 -3.78 -12.60
CA GLU A 40 -0.88 -2.35 -12.39
C GLU A 40 -2.16 -1.64 -12.84
N TYR A 41 -2.66 -0.72 -12.02
CA TYR A 41 -3.84 0.08 -12.33
C TYR A 41 -3.71 1.49 -11.78
N THR A 42 -4.36 2.43 -12.44
CA THR A 42 -4.41 3.84 -12.02
C THR A 42 -5.83 4.16 -11.59
N SER A 43 -6.02 4.73 -10.40
CA SER A 43 -7.33 5.18 -9.94
C SER A 43 -7.86 6.33 -10.79
N LYS A 44 -9.15 6.66 -10.67
CA LYS A 44 -9.75 7.79 -11.39
C LYS A 44 -9.10 9.12 -11.02
N GLU A 45 -8.53 9.19 -9.82
CA GLU A 45 -7.85 10.34 -9.26
C GLU A 45 -6.39 10.46 -9.73
N GLY A 46 -5.85 9.43 -10.39
CA GLY A 46 -4.50 9.40 -10.95
C GLY A 46 -3.45 8.71 -10.08
N TYR A 47 -3.86 8.01 -9.02
CA TYR A 47 -2.93 7.25 -8.18
C TYR A 47 -2.62 5.89 -8.81
N ASN A 48 -1.35 5.56 -8.96
CA ASN A 48 -0.90 4.28 -9.52
C ASN A 48 -0.71 3.26 -8.41
N TYR A 49 -1.16 2.04 -8.66
CA TYR A 49 -1.04 0.91 -7.75
C TYR A 49 -0.49 -0.31 -8.47
N LYS A 50 0.23 -1.15 -7.72
CA LYS A 50 0.66 -2.46 -8.18
C LYS A 50 0.25 -3.53 -7.19
N THR A 51 -0.04 -4.72 -7.70
CA THR A 51 -0.20 -5.92 -6.88
C THR A 51 0.91 -6.92 -7.12
N ASP A 52 1.24 -7.70 -6.09
CA ASP A 52 2.18 -8.81 -6.22
C ASP A 52 1.49 -10.10 -6.70
N GLY A 53 2.25 -11.19 -6.77
CA GLY A 53 1.76 -12.50 -7.22
C GLY A 53 0.65 -13.12 -6.37
N GLN A 54 0.35 -12.56 -5.19
CA GLN A 54 -0.74 -13.00 -4.31
C GLN A 54 -1.92 -12.03 -4.32
N GLY A 55 -1.90 -11.00 -5.18
CA GLY A 55 -2.94 -9.98 -5.25
C GLY A 55 -2.90 -8.99 -4.09
N ARG A 56 -1.77 -8.87 -3.38
CA ARG A 56 -1.59 -7.87 -2.32
C ARG A 56 -1.08 -6.58 -2.93
N ILE A 57 -1.49 -5.42 -2.40
CA ILE A 57 -0.99 -4.13 -2.88
C ILE A 57 0.48 -4.01 -2.51
N SER A 58 1.37 -4.03 -3.51
CA SER A 58 2.82 -3.91 -3.32
C SER A 58 3.31 -2.47 -3.49
N HIS A 59 2.51 -1.60 -4.11
CA HIS A 59 2.87 -0.21 -4.34
C HIS A 59 1.63 0.68 -4.47
N ALA A 60 1.72 1.91 -3.95
CA ALA A 60 0.81 3.02 -4.22
C ALA A 60 1.63 4.31 -4.42
N GLU A 61 1.38 5.07 -5.47
CA GLU A 61 2.07 6.34 -5.72
C GLU A 61 1.22 7.38 -6.43
N GLY A 62 1.60 8.65 -6.25
CA GLY A 62 1.08 9.76 -7.04
C GLY A 62 1.28 11.11 -6.36
N THR A 63 0.83 12.16 -7.05
CA THR A 63 0.68 13.50 -6.47
C THR A 63 -0.67 13.58 -5.74
N LEU A 64 -0.63 13.84 -4.44
CA LEU A 64 -1.81 13.93 -3.59
C LEU A 64 -2.71 15.10 -4.01
N LYS A 65 -4.02 14.87 -3.93
CA LYS A 65 -5.05 15.86 -4.27
C LYS A 65 -6.00 16.02 -3.09
N PHE A 66 -6.10 17.23 -2.55
CA PHE A 66 -7.03 17.49 -1.46
C PHE A 66 -8.49 17.26 -1.90
N GLY A 67 -9.28 16.64 -1.02
CA GLY A 67 -10.72 16.42 -1.19
C GLY A 67 -11.19 15.05 -0.69
N ASP A 68 -12.50 14.86 -0.59
CA ASP A 68 -13.06 13.69 0.09
C ASP A 68 -13.31 12.49 -0.84
N GLY A 69 -12.66 11.37 -0.52
CA GLY A 69 -12.91 10.06 -1.07
C GLY A 69 -14.06 9.35 -0.33
N LYS A 70 -14.89 8.61 -1.08
CA LYS A 70 -16.01 7.86 -0.49
C LYS A 70 -15.49 6.67 0.32
N ARG A 71 -15.76 6.68 1.63
CA ARG A 71 -15.48 5.56 2.53
C ARG A 71 -16.37 4.35 2.23
N ASN A 72 -15.81 3.16 2.40
CA ASN A 72 -16.55 1.89 2.36
C ASN A 72 -16.29 1.10 3.65
N ASN A 73 -17.19 1.24 4.62
CA ASN A 73 -17.08 0.63 5.94
C ASN A 73 -17.01 -0.90 5.87
N TYR A 74 -17.67 -1.53 4.89
CA TYR A 74 -17.57 -2.97 4.71
C TYR A 74 -16.16 -3.37 4.29
N ALA A 75 -15.58 -2.71 3.28
CA ALA A 75 -14.22 -3.00 2.81
C ALA A 75 -13.18 -2.80 3.92
N GLN A 76 -13.29 -1.72 4.70
CA GLN A 76 -12.40 -1.45 5.83
C GLN A 76 -12.46 -2.53 6.93
N LYS A 77 -13.64 -3.12 7.15
CA LYS A 77 -13.82 -4.22 8.12
C LYS A 77 -13.25 -5.54 7.61
N VAL A 78 -13.34 -5.82 6.30
CA VAL A 78 -13.01 -7.15 5.75
C VAL A 78 -11.63 -7.24 5.10
N VAL A 79 -10.91 -6.14 4.90
CA VAL A 79 -9.56 -6.18 4.33
C VAL A 79 -8.62 -7.03 5.21
N GLY A 80 -7.78 -7.85 4.57
CA GLY A 80 -6.92 -8.86 5.23
C GLY A 80 -7.62 -10.16 5.60
N ARG A 81 -8.93 -10.10 5.87
CA ARG A 81 -9.77 -11.26 6.22
C ARG A 81 -9.12 -12.06 7.36
N GLU A 82 -8.81 -13.34 7.12
CA GLU A 82 -8.19 -14.24 8.08
C GLU A 82 -6.81 -13.79 8.58
N TYR A 83 -6.10 -12.92 7.85
CA TYR A 83 -4.80 -12.38 8.26
C TYR A 83 -4.89 -11.09 9.07
N ARG A 84 -6.08 -10.50 9.17
CA ARG A 84 -6.31 -9.28 9.95
C ARG A 84 -6.24 -9.62 11.44
N LYS A 85 -5.51 -8.83 12.21
CA LYS A 85 -5.49 -8.93 13.68
C LYS A 85 -6.70 -8.20 14.29
N PRO A 86 -7.15 -8.58 15.51
CA PRO A 86 -8.28 -7.91 16.19
C PRO A 86 -8.08 -6.41 16.40
N ASP A 87 -6.83 -5.96 16.50
CA ASP A 87 -6.44 -4.57 16.72
C ASP A 87 -6.08 -3.82 15.42
N ASP A 88 -6.27 -4.44 14.25
CA ASP A 88 -6.11 -3.76 12.97
C ASP A 88 -7.37 -2.95 12.60
N ASP A 89 -7.15 -1.81 11.96
CA ASP A 89 -8.10 -1.06 11.16
C ASP A 89 -7.95 -1.44 9.67
N GLY A 90 -8.93 -1.05 8.84
CA GLY A 90 -8.75 -1.04 7.38
C GLY A 90 -8.05 0.25 6.98
N GLY A 91 -6.73 0.28 7.13
CA GLY A 91 -5.91 1.46 6.87
C GLY A 91 -5.88 1.80 5.38
N HIS A 92 -5.98 3.08 5.06
CA HIS A 92 -5.80 3.54 3.68
C HIS A 92 -4.31 3.75 3.41
N LEU A 93 -3.85 3.36 2.22
CA LEU A 93 -2.52 3.77 1.76
C LEU A 93 -2.55 5.24 1.33
N ILE A 94 -3.54 5.64 0.55
CA ILE A 94 -3.86 7.03 0.25
C ILE A 94 -5.12 7.42 1.02
N ALA A 95 -5.01 8.38 1.95
CA ALA A 95 -6.10 8.78 2.84
C ALA A 95 -7.37 9.23 2.08
N SER A 96 -8.53 9.13 2.73
CA SER A 96 -9.79 9.62 2.15
C SER A 96 -9.75 11.13 1.90
N ILE A 97 -9.04 11.92 2.71
CA ILE A 97 -8.87 13.38 2.50
C ILE A 97 -8.00 13.72 1.28
N PHE A 98 -7.38 12.71 0.68
CA PHE A 98 -6.65 12.81 -0.59
C PHE A 98 -7.41 12.12 -1.73
N LYS A 99 -8.74 12.00 -1.63
CA LYS A 99 -9.59 11.26 -2.57
C LYS A 99 -9.22 9.78 -2.75
N GLY A 100 -8.51 9.19 -1.79
CA GLY A 100 -8.16 7.77 -1.84
C GLY A 100 -9.41 6.88 -1.87
N SER A 101 -9.34 5.80 -2.65
CA SER A 101 -10.44 4.82 -2.74
C SER A 101 -10.71 4.20 -1.37
N GLY A 102 -11.98 4.12 -0.98
CA GLY A 102 -12.39 3.39 0.21
C GLY A 102 -12.44 1.87 0.03
N ASN A 103 -12.12 1.33 -1.16
CA ASN A 103 -12.26 -0.09 -1.48
C ASN A 103 -10.94 -0.88 -1.31
N LEU A 104 -11.00 -2.20 -1.50
CA LEU A 104 -9.86 -3.11 -1.30
C LEU A 104 -8.62 -2.79 -2.15
N ASP A 105 -8.73 -1.94 -3.17
CA ASP A 105 -7.62 -1.49 -4.02
C ASP A 105 -6.74 -0.39 -3.40
N ASN A 106 -7.11 0.13 -2.23
CA ASN A 106 -6.31 1.13 -1.52
C ASN A 106 -6.27 0.86 0.00
N LEU A 107 -6.75 -0.30 0.42
CA LEU A 107 -6.82 -0.68 1.82
C LEU A 107 -5.88 -1.84 2.14
N VAL A 108 -5.33 -1.80 3.35
CA VAL A 108 -4.54 -2.89 3.94
C VAL A 108 -4.95 -3.08 5.41
N PRO A 109 -4.74 -4.27 6.00
CA PRO A 109 -4.82 -4.44 7.44
C PRO A 109 -3.68 -3.65 8.09
N MET A 110 -4.01 -2.65 8.89
CA MET A 110 -3.04 -1.78 9.52
C MET A 110 -3.34 -1.68 11.00
N ASN A 111 -2.34 -1.84 11.87
CA ASN A 111 -2.53 -1.71 13.30
C ASN A 111 -3.24 -0.39 13.62
N GLY A 112 -4.32 -0.45 14.40
CA GLY A 112 -5.17 0.71 14.63
C GLY A 112 -4.46 1.86 15.34
N ASN A 113 -3.50 1.56 16.23
CA ASN A 113 -2.72 2.60 16.90
C ASN A 113 -1.77 3.31 15.91
N LEU A 114 -1.12 2.56 15.00
CA LEU A 114 -0.35 3.14 13.89
C LEU A 114 -1.25 3.99 12.98
N ASN A 115 -2.35 3.41 12.49
CA ASN A 115 -3.29 4.04 11.55
C ASN A 115 -3.84 5.37 12.08
N LYS A 116 -4.21 5.42 13.37
CA LYS A 116 -4.77 6.63 14.00
C LYS A 116 -3.72 7.55 14.64
N GLY A 117 -2.46 7.08 14.72
CA GLY A 117 -1.33 7.76 15.34
C GLY A 117 -0.34 8.27 14.29
N GLU A 118 0.83 7.63 14.19
CA GLU A 118 1.93 8.11 13.33
C GLU A 118 1.55 8.20 11.84
N TRP A 119 0.71 7.27 11.35
CA TRP A 119 0.23 7.35 9.97
C TRP A 119 -0.62 8.61 9.74
N LYS A 120 -1.59 8.85 10.63
CA LYS A 120 -2.42 10.05 10.60
C LYS A 120 -1.62 11.34 10.75
N LYS A 121 -0.51 11.33 11.51
CA LYS A 121 0.39 12.49 11.60
C LYS A 121 1.02 12.82 10.25
N LEU A 122 1.50 11.83 9.50
CA LEU A 122 1.99 12.05 8.13
C LEU A 122 0.89 12.59 7.22
N GLU A 123 -0.31 12.00 7.28
CA GLU A 123 -1.45 12.49 6.51
C GLU A 123 -1.78 13.96 6.85
N ASN A 124 -1.73 14.36 8.13
CA ASN A 124 -1.95 15.75 8.52
C ASN A 124 -0.84 16.67 7.99
N THR A 125 0.43 16.28 8.06
CA THR A 125 1.55 17.04 7.49
C THR A 125 1.35 17.28 6.00
N TRP A 126 0.99 16.24 5.24
CA TRP A 126 0.72 16.37 3.81
C TRP A 126 -0.51 17.24 3.53
N ALA A 127 -1.56 17.12 4.34
CA ALA A 127 -2.75 17.95 4.22
C ALA A 127 -2.45 19.43 4.46
N ASP A 128 -1.61 19.76 5.44
CA ASP A 128 -1.26 21.14 5.76
C ASP A 128 -0.35 21.76 4.70
N ALA A 129 0.56 20.98 4.10
CA ALA A 129 1.33 21.41 2.94
C ALA A 129 0.44 21.70 1.72
N LEU A 130 -0.48 20.80 1.38
CA LEU A 130 -1.44 21.02 0.29
C LEU A 130 -2.30 22.27 0.50
N LYS A 131 -2.70 22.57 1.75
CA LYS A 131 -3.46 23.80 2.08
C LYS A 131 -2.63 25.08 1.90
N GLN A 132 -1.31 24.99 2.05
CA GLN A 132 -0.38 26.11 1.82
C GLN A 132 -0.07 26.31 0.34
N GLY A 133 -0.54 25.40 -0.53
CA GLY A 133 -0.34 25.47 -1.97
C GLY A 133 0.80 24.61 -2.48
N ASP A 134 1.48 23.87 -1.60
CA ASP A 134 2.57 22.98 -2.00
C ASP A 134 2.05 21.72 -2.69
N GLU A 135 2.85 21.20 -3.62
CA GLU A 135 2.64 19.88 -4.18
C GLU A 135 3.15 18.80 -3.22
N VAL A 136 2.38 17.72 -3.01
CA VAL A 136 2.85 16.56 -2.23
C VAL A 136 2.87 15.31 -3.10
N LYS A 137 4.04 14.70 -3.27
CA LYS A 137 4.23 13.43 -3.98
C LYS A 137 4.51 12.32 -2.99
N VAL A 138 3.86 11.17 -3.13
CA VAL A 138 4.06 10.01 -2.25
C VAL A 138 4.34 8.74 -3.03
N LYS A 139 5.13 7.84 -2.43
CA LYS A 139 5.35 6.45 -2.82
C LYS A 139 5.28 5.60 -1.56
N ILE A 140 4.40 4.62 -1.54
CA ILE A 140 4.12 3.77 -0.38
C ILE A 140 4.26 2.32 -0.80
N THR A 141 5.13 1.59 -0.11
CA THR A 141 5.47 0.20 -0.41
C THR A 141 5.22 -0.67 0.83
N PRO A 142 4.04 -1.33 0.90
CA PRO A 142 3.79 -2.35 1.92
C PRO A 142 4.66 -3.59 1.66
N SER A 143 5.29 -4.10 2.72
CA SER A 143 6.08 -5.34 2.67
C SER A 143 5.41 -6.45 3.46
N TYR A 144 5.42 -7.67 2.93
CA TYR A 144 4.68 -8.81 3.47
C TYR A 144 5.61 -9.98 3.77
N LYS A 145 5.23 -10.82 4.75
CA LYS A 145 5.94 -12.06 5.10
C LYS A 145 5.14 -13.29 4.71
N GLY A 146 5.78 -14.18 3.96
CA GLY A 146 5.15 -15.43 3.48
C GLY A 146 3.85 -15.16 2.73
N ASN A 147 2.82 -15.91 3.07
CA ASN A 147 1.49 -15.84 2.43
C ASN A 147 0.52 -14.85 3.08
N SER A 148 0.96 -14.08 4.08
CA SER A 148 0.10 -13.14 4.80
C SER A 148 -0.45 -12.04 3.89
N GLN A 149 -1.74 -11.73 4.04
CA GLN A 149 -2.38 -10.55 3.43
C GLN A 149 -2.23 -9.28 4.29
N ARG A 150 -1.70 -9.42 5.50
CA ARG A 150 -1.35 -8.30 6.39
C ARG A 150 0.12 -7.90 6.15
N PRO A 151 0.41 -6.64 5.80
CA PRO A 151 1.78 -6.14 5.72
C PRO A 151 2.47 -6.24 7.08
N GLU A 152 3.77 -6.51 7.07
CA GLU A 152 4.62 -6.42 8.26
C GLU A 152 5.16 -5.00 8.43
N THR A 153 5.47 -4.31 7.32
CA THR A 153 6.01 -2.95 7.34
C THR A 153 5.49 -2.11 6.18
N PHE A 154 5.68 -0.80 6.29
CA PHE A 154 5.43 0.19 5.24
C PHE A 154 6.67 1.05 5.05
N ASP A 155 7.20 1.08 3.83
CA ASP A 155 8.21 2.05 3.43
C ASP A 155 7.53 3.18 2.66
N ILE A 156 7.69 4.41 3.14
CA ILE A 156 7.05 5.61 2.61
C ILE A 156 8.15 6.56 2.17
N LYS A 157 8.07 7.01 0.93
CA LYS A 157 8.83 8.15 0.43
C LYS A 157 7.86 9.26 0.08
N TYR A 158 8.12 10.47 0.54
CA TYR A 158 7.31 11.63 0.15
C TYR A 158 8.17 12.86 -0.09
N ARG A 159 7.63 13.80 -0.84
CA ARG A 159 8.26 15.08 -1.16
C ARG A 159 7.21 16.17 -1.10
N ILE A 160 7.55 17.30 -0.47
CA ILE A 160 6.71 18.49 -0.38
C ILE A 160 7.38 19.60 -1.20
N GLY A 161 6.66 20.18 -2.15
CA GLY A 161 7.20 21.15 -3.09
C GLY A 161 8.48 20.65 -3.79
N ASP A 162 9.53 21.45 -3.64
CA ASP A 162 10.87 21.23 -4.19
C ASP A 162 11.87 20.69 -3.15
N ASP A 163 11.41 20.33 -1.95
CA ASP A 163 12.26 19.71 -0.92
C ASP A 163 12.83 18.36 -1.38
N GLU A 164 13.82 17.86 -0.65
CA GLU A 164 14.33 16.50 -0.86
C GLU A 164 13.31 15.43 -0.48
N TRP A 165 13.50 14.21 -1.00
CA TRP A 165 12.64 13.09 -0.65
C TRP A 165 12.88 12.63 0.79
N GLU A 166 11.84 12.75 1.62
CA GLU A 166 11.80 12.21 2.96
C GLU A 166 11.45 10.72 2.95
N ILE A 167 12.12 9.94 3.80
CA ILE A 167 11.86 8.51 3.97
C ILE A 167 11.33 8.26 5.38
N ARG A 168 10.24 7.49 5.47
CA ARG A 168 9.71 6.96 6.73
C ARG A 168 9.45 5.47 6.58
N ARG A 169 9.75 4.72 7.62
CA ARG A 169 9.42 3.31 7.73
C ARG A 169 8.58 3.09 8.98
N PHE A 170 7.50 2.33 8.84
CA PHE A 170 6.72 1.86 9.97
C PHE A 170 6.65 0.35 10.00
N ASP A 171 6.85 -0.23 11.18
CA ASP A 171 6.42 -1.59 11.44
C ASP A 171 4.92 -1.58 11.73
N ASN A 172 4.20 -2.58 11.23
CA ASN A 172 2.75 -2.69 11.38
C ASN A 172 2.37 -3.20 12.78
N LEU A 173 2.77 -2.42 13.78
CA LEU A 173 2.65 -2.62 15.23
C LEU A 173 2.20 -1.31 15.89
N PRO A 174 1.76 -1.35 17.16
CA PRO A 174 1.43 -0.12 17.88
C PRO A 174 2.59 0.90 17.84
N GLY A 175 2.27 2.15 17.51
CA GLY A 175 3.22 3.25 17.41
C GLY A 175 4.14 3.23 16.18
N GLY A 176 4.04 2.25 15.29
CA GLY A 176 4.85 2.18 14.07
C GLY A 176 6.32 1.82 14.28
N ARG A 177 6.71 1.35 15.47
CA ARG A 177 8.11 1.13 15.85
C ARG A 177 8.51 -0.33 15.74
N LYS A 178 9.79 -0.57 15.45
CA LYS A 178 10.47 -1.81 15.85
C LYS A 178 10.27 -1.98 17.35
N LEU A 179 9.74 -3.13 17.77
CA LEU A 179 9.90 -3.55 19.15
C LEU A 179 11.40 -3.60 19.41
N ASN A 180 11.85 -2.77 20.34
CA ASN A 180 13.22 -2.55 20.81
C ASN A 180 14.19 -3.69 20.45
N GLU A 181 15.22 -3.36 19.65
CA GLU A 181 16.52 -4.06 19.73
C GLU A 181 17.23 -3.63 21.01
#